data_AF-A0A1X0P1F3-F1
#
_entry.id   AF-A0A1X0P1F3-F1
#
_cell.length_a   1.000
_cell.length_b   1.000
_cell.length_c   1.000
_cell.angle_alpha   90.00
_cell.angle_beta   90.00
_cell.angle_gamma   90.00
#
_symmetry.space_group_name_H-M   'P 1'
#
loop_
_entity.id
_entity.type
_entity.pdbx_description
1 polymer ?
#
loop_
_entity_poly.entity_id
_entity_poly.type
_entity_poly.pdbx_seq_one_letter_code
_entity_poly.pdbx_strand_id
1 'polypeptide(L)'
;MTQLSHKELFSLYHSGNKSSNELELLEQVEERISKWKLNKWEMRVPPLLPAHEKEVMRRQQELLKSSFFHWGKCRDALNADIEIVSSLTGISKEDVRGKNRSWMQEEAAKLRWMGEVNKATRLRDAFMRLEIYGSRDHMLLERLCCIYGLALQGTFESAFSNYIMEDPLTKKIFVDESNPFRDLISHIIKTYPQIDIIYDFLGFNITEGYRSSLRRYLESLLLKTDQETKSKGRLAFGNGKKLEFLFDFCDSRKSLVSGECVQGMPDFLYVNGTDITLIIIASENTWLRNRQLPHRKQMEGIARRASFVTGIPFSEVRIRNLLLPPAYLDKNSILRINEVLFGLSKEEEQKLVPWLMVYDKELDSKDVDFCALVKSTNEEEWLTL
;
A
#
# COMPACT_ATOMS: atom_id res chain seq x y z
N MET A 1 -4.32 24.50 11.99
CA MET A 1 -4.81 23.49 11.03
C MET A 1 -4.78 22.14 11.70
N THR A 2 -5.90 21.41 11.66
CA THR A 2 -5.99 19.99 12.02
C THR A 2 -5.46 19.14 10.85
N GLN A 3 -5.24 17.85 11.09
CA GLN A 3 -4.98 16.89 10.02
C GLN A 3 -6.12 16.92 8.99
N LEU A 4 -5.79 16.87 7.71
CA LEU A 4 -6.76 16.86 6.61
C LEU A 4 -7.31 15.46 6.39
N SER A 5 -8.59 15.37 6.09
CA SER A 5 -9.24 14.17 5.56
C SER A 5 -9.02 14.05 4.05
N HIS A 6 -9.21 12.84 3.50
CA HIS A 6 -9.14 12.59 2.05
C HIS A 6 -10.04 13.56 1.26
N LYS A 7 -11.25 13.85 1.77
CA LYS A 7 -12.22 14.74 1.11
C LYS A 7 -11.77 16.21 1.08
N GLU A 8 -11.16 16.68 2.17
CA GLU A 8 -10.59 18.04 2.23
C GLU A 8 -9.38 18.16 1.31
N LEU A 9 -8.55 17.11 1.25
CA LEU A 9 -7.41 17.06 0.35
C LEU A 9 -7.88 17.07 -1.11
N PHE A 10 -8.92 16.31 -1.44
CA PHE A 10 -9.55 16.34 -2.77
C PHE A 10 -10.03 17.75 -3.11
N SER A 11 -10.77 18.42 -2.23
CA SER A 11 -11.29 19.76 -2.52
C SER A 11 -10.20 20.83 -2.69
N LEU A 12 -9.08 20.72 -1.97
CA LEU A 12 -7.95 21.66 -2.04
C LEU A 12 -7.12 21.52 -3.32
N TYR A 13 -6.93 20.29 -3.81
CA TYR A 13 -5.95 20.00 -4.86
C TYR A 13 -6.57 19.50 -6.19
N HIS A 14 -7.89 19.41 -6.32
CA HIS A 14 -8.55 18.93 -7.55
C HIS A 14 -8.33 19.81 -8.80
N SER A 15 -7.96 21.08 -8.64
CA SER A 15 -7.93 22.07 -9.74
C SER A 15 -6.62 22.13 -10.56
N GLY A 16 -5.60 21.32 -10.25
CA GLY A 16 -4.33 21.34 -10.98
C GLY A 16 -4.39 20.66 -12.35
N ASN A 17 -4.26 21.41 -13.45
CA ASN A 17 -4.47 20.92 -14.82
C ASN A 17 -3.19 20.63 -15.62
N LYS A 18 -2.02 20.58 -14.99
CA LYS A 18 -0.80 20.24 -15.71
C LYS A 18 -0.70 18.73 -15.90
N SER A 19 -0.79 18.29 -17.15
CA SER A 19 -0.32 16.96 -17.55
C SER A 19 1.19 16.95 -17.31
N SER A 20 1.61 16.22 -16.31
CA SER A 20 3.02 16.13 -15.91
C SER A 20 3.40 14.66 -15.79
N ASN A 21 4.64 14.34 -16.16
CA ASN A 21 5.19 13.00 -15.98
C ASN A 21 5.26 12.68 -14.49
N GLU A 22 4.54 11.64 -14.04
CA GLU A 22 4.44 11.23 -12.64
C GLU A 22 5.81 10.99 -12.02
N LEU A 23 6.66 10.22 -12.70
CA LEU A 23 7.98 9.84 -12.18
C LEU A 23 8.92 11.04 -12.06
N GLU A 24 8.85 11.99 -13.00
CA GLU A 24 9.66 13.22 -12.92
C GLU A 24 9.22 14.11 -11.77
N LEU A 25 7.92 14.30 -11.58
CA LEU A 25 7.41 15.08 -10.44
C LEU A 25 7.76 14.41 -9.11
N LEU A 26 7.61 13.09 -9.02
CA LEU A 26 7.97 12.32 -7.82
C LEU A 26 9.45 12.49 -7.47
N GLU A 27 10.33 12.29 -8.45
CA GLU A 27 11.78 12.44 -8.25
C GLU A 27 12.17 13.88 -7.85
N GLN A 28 11.53 14.91 -8.43
CA GLN A 28 11.75 16.31 -8.05
C GLN A 28 11.36 16.58 -6.58
N VAL A 29 10.22 16.07 -6.15
CA VAL A 29 9.73 16.23 -4.78
C VAL A 29 10.64 15.48 -3.80
N GLU A 30 11.04 14.25 -4.13
CA GLU A 30 11.96 13.44 -3.33
C GLU A 30 13.36 14.05 -3.24
N GLU A 31 13.84 14.67 -4.31
CA GLU A 31 15.11 15.40 -4.30
C GLU A 31 15.04 16.58 -3.31
N ARG A 32 13.95 17.36 -3.33
CA ARG A 32 13.72 18.45 -2.35
C ARG A 32 13.71 17.92 -0.91
N ILE A 33 13.01 16.82 -0.64
CA ILE A 33 12.97 16.19 0.70
C ILE A 33 14.37 15.74 1.12
N SER A 34 15.14 15.13 0.22
CA SER A 34 16.47 14.61 0.56
C SER A 34 17.49 15.70 0.91
N LYS A 35 17.27 16.94 0.46
CA LYS A 35 18.08 18.11 0.84
C LYS A 35 17.70 18.68 2.20
N TRP A 36 16.61 18.21 2.81
CA TRP A 36 16.20 18.67 4.14
C TRP A 36 17.11 18.12 5.24
N LYS A 37 17.44 18.99 6.19
CA LYS A 37 18.02 18.59 7.48
C LYS A 37 16.92 18.15 8.44
N LEU A 38 17.29 17.47 9.53
CA LEU A 38 16.36 16.96 10.54
C LEU A 38 15.44 18.06 11.11
N ASN A 39 15.93 19.28 11.27
CA ASN A 39 15.17 20.41 11.78
C ASN A 39 13.94 20.79 10.92
N LYS A 40 13.92 20.44 9.63
CA LYS A 40 12.75 20.66 8.76
C LYS A 40 11.55 19.79 9.15
N TRP A 41 11.75 18.77 9.99
CA TRP A 41 10.71 17.86 10.47
C TRP A 41 10.13 18.25 11.84
N GLU A 42 10.81 19.13 12.59
CA GLU A 42 10.48 19.38 14.02
C GLU A 42 9.19 20.18 14.20
N MET A 43 9.07 21.32 13.52
CA MET A 43 7.93 22.25 13.68
C MET A 43 6.82 21.93 12.67
N ARG A 44 6.24 20.74 12.77
CA ARG A 44 5.22 20.22 11.84
C ARG A 44 3.95 19.72 12.51
N VAL A 45 3.94 19.61 13.84
CA VAL A 45 2.75 19.27 14.63
C VAL A 45 2.04 20.57 15.05
N PRO A 46 0.74 20.74 14.73
CA PRO A 46 0.00 21.95 15.11
C PRO A 46 -0.06 22.15 16.64
N PRO A 47 0.20 23.37 17.15
CA PRO A 47 0.35 23.61 18.59
C PRO A 47 -0.95 23.54 19.38
N LEU A 48 -2.10 23.77 18.74
CA LEU A 48 -3.41 23.90 19.40
C LEU A 48 -4.21 22.59 19.49
N LEU A 49 -3.61 21.44 19.18
CA LEU A 49 -4.27 20.14 19.26
C LEU A 49 -4.25 19.55 20.67
N PRO A 50 -5.26 18.72 21.04
CA PRO A 50 -5.22 17.87 22.22
C PRO A 50 -3.98 16.98 22.26
N ALA A 51 -3.51 16.62 23.47
CA ALA A 51 -2.29 15.83 23.65
C ALA A 51 -2.33 14.47 22.93
N HIS A 52 -3.48 13.80 22.92
CA HIS A 52 -3.63 12.50 22.25
C HIS A 52 -3.53 12.63 20.72
N GLU A 53 -4.17 13.64 20.11
CA GLU A 53 -4.08 13.91 18.67
C GLU A 53 -2.65 14.30 18.27
N LYS A 54 -1.96 15.09 19.10
CA LYS A 54 -0.54 15.41 18.89
C LYS A 54 0.33 14.17 18.85
N GLU A 55 0.11 13.22 19.76
CA GLU A 55 0.88 11.98 19.80
C GLU A 55 0.61 11.11 18.56
N VAL A 56 -0.65 11.02 18.13
CA VAL A 56 -1.01 10.33 16.88
C VAL A 56 -0.31 10.98 15.68
N MET A 57 -0.41 12.30 15.53
CA MET A 57 0.27 13.02 14.44
C MET A 57 1.79 12.85 14.52
N ARG A 58 2.39 12.88 15.72
CA ARG A 58 3.83 12.69 15.91
C ARG A 58 4.27 11.30 15.45
N ARG A 59 3.53 10.25 15.82
CA ARG A 59 3.81 8.87 15.38
C ARG A 59 3.67 8.73 13.86
N GLN A 60 2.63 9.34 13.29
CA GLN A 60 2.43 9.36 11.84
C GLN A 60 3.59 10.04 11.12
N GLN A 61 4.02 11.20 11.62
CA GLN A 61 5.15 11.94 11.05
C GLN A 61 6.46 11.17 11.17
N GLU A 62 6.70 10.48 12.28
CA GLU A 62 7.91 9.65 12.42
C GLU A 62 7.88 8.42 11.50
N LEU A 63 6.71 7.80 11.28
CA LEU A 63 6.54 6.74 10.29
C LEU A 63 6.87 7.24 8.87
N LEU A 64 6.31 8.37 8.46
CA LEU A 64 6.58 8.98 7.15
C LEU A 64 8.06 9.35 7.01
N LYS A 65 8.63 10.01 8.01
CA LYS A 65 10.05 10.40 8.05
C LYS A 65 10.98 9.20 7.94
N SER A 66 10.73 8.13 8.69
CA SER A 66 11.53 6.91 8.62
C SER A 66 11.44 6.24 7.24
N SER A 67 10.27 6.27 6.61
CA SER A 67 10.07 5.78 5.23
C SER A 67 10.87 6.60 4.22
N PHE A 68 10.86 7.94 4.30
CA PHE A 68 11.69 8.79 3.44
C PHE A 68 13.19 8.59 3.65
N PHE A 69 13.65 8.37 4.88
CA PHE A 69 15.08 8.09 5.12
C PHE A 69 15.50 6.71 4.65
N HIS A 70 14.61 5.71 4.75
CA HIS A 70 14.86 4.40 4.18
C HIS A 70 14.98 4.50 2.64
N TRP A 71 14.02 5.17 2.00
CA TRP A 71 14.06 5.43 0.57
C TRP A 71 15.30 6.22 0.16
N GLY A 72 15.65 7.28 0.90
CA GLY A 72 16.84 8.09 0.63
C GLY A 72 18.12 7.25 0.58
N LYS A 73 18.32 6.34 1.54
CA LYS A 73 19.45 5.40 1.54
C LYS A 73 19.42 4.45 0.34
N CYS A 74 18.25 3.93 -0.02
CA CYS A 74 18.09 3.07 -1.18
C CYS A 74 18.44 3.82 -2.47
N ARG A 75 17.90 5.02 -2.65
CA ARG A 75 18.17 5.89 -3.80
C ARG A 75 19.65 6.26 -3.91
N ASP A 76 20.32 6.56 -2.80
CA ASP A 76 21.75 6.87 -2.80
C ASP A 76 22.58 5.64 -3.21
N ALA A 77 22.20 4.44 -2.75
CA ALA A 77 22.84 3.19 -3.18
C ALA A 77 22.60 2.91 -4.68
N LEU A 78 21.40 3.14 -5.19
CA LEU A 78 21.08 3.02 -6.61
C LEU A 78 21.89 3.99 -7.46
N ASN A 79 21.98 5.26 -7.05
CA ASN A 79 22.77 6.26 -7.75
C ASN A 79 24.27 5.91 -7.74
N ALA A 80 24.78 5.35 -6.64
CA ALA A 80 26.16 4.85 -6.57
C ALA A 80 26.39 3.67 -7.53
N ASP A 81 25.45 2.72 -7.61
CA ASP A 81 25.55 1.61 -8.56
C ASP A 81 25.46 2.09 -10.02
N ILE A 82 24.61 3.08 -10.33
CA ILE A 82 24.54 3.72 -11.66
C ILE A 82 25.87 4.39 -12.01
N GLU A 83 26.47 5.13 -11.06
CA GLU A 83 27.79 5.75 -11.24
C GLU A 83 28.88 4.70 -11.50
N ILE A 84 28.85 3.57 -10.78
CA ILE A 84 29.80 2.47 -10.98
C ILE A 84 29.66 1.92 -12.41
N VAL A 85 28.44 1.62 -12.85
CA VAL A 85 28.22 1.10 -14.21
C VAL A 85 28.66 2.11 -15.27
N SER A 86 28.24 3.37 -15.13
CA SER A 86 28.58 4.46 -16.06
C SER A 86 30.10 4.68 -16.14
N SER A 87 30.78 4.79 -15.01
CA SER A 87 32.23 5.02 -14.96
C SER A 87 33.07 3.85 -15.47
N LEU A 88 32.62 2.60 -15.26
CA LEU A 88 33.36 1.41 -15.70
C LEU A 88 33.17 1.09 -17.19
N THR A 89 32.03 1.47 -17.77
CA THR A 89 31.68 1.14 -19.17
C THR A 89 31.70 2.35 -20.11
N GLY A 90 31.76 3.57 -19.58
CA GLY A 90 31.77 4.81 -20.34
C GLY A 90 30.41 5.21 -20.92
N ILE A 91 29.32 4.51 -20.57
CA ILE A 91 27.96 4.90 -20.99
C ILE A 91 27.43 6.06 -20.15
N SER A 92 26.48 6.82 -20.71
CA SER A 92 25.78 7.86 -19.96
C SER A 92 24.97 7.25 -18.81
N LYS A 93 24.75 8.01 -17.74
CA LYS A 93 23.97 7.55 -16.56
C LYS A 93 22.52 7.29 -16.92
N GLU A 94 22.00 8.11 -17.83
CA GLU A 94 20.65 8.05 -18.37
C GLU A 94 20.40 6.73 -19.11
N ASP A 95 21.42 6.21 -19.82
CA ASP A 95 21.32 4.99 -20.61
C ASP A 95 21.48 3.70 -19.79
N VAL A 96 22.02 3.76 -18.56
CA VAL A 96 22.30 2.57 -17.73
C VAL A 96 21.05 1.72 -17.52
N ARG A 97 19.92 2.37 -17.20
CA ARG A 97 18.65 1.68 -16.90
C ARG A 97 18.03 0.99 -18.11
N GLY A 98 18.40 1.38 -19.33
CA GLY A 98 17.90 0.79 -20.57
C GLY A 98 18.72 -0.42 -21.05
N LYS A 99 19.78 -0.81 -20.34
CA LYS A 99 20.65 -1.93 -20.74
C LYS A 99 20.11 -3.27 -20.27
N ASN A 100 20.48 -4.32 -20.99
CA ASN A 100 20.08 -5.69 -20.70
C ASN A 100 21.25 -6.54 -20.22
N ARG A 101 20.94 -7.77 -19.78
CA ARG A 101 21.92 -8.70 -19.25
C ARG A 101 22.97 -9.15 -20.28
N SER A 102 22.60 -9.23 -21.56
CA SER A 102 23.53 -9.57 -22.65
C SER A 102 24.60 -8.49 -22.81
N TRP A 103 24.20 -7.22 -22.82
CA TRP A 103 25.12 -6.08 -22.85
C TRP A 103 26.08 -6.11 -21.64
N MET A 104 25.57 -6.38 -20.44
CA MET A 104 26.41 -6.49 -19.25
C MET A 104 27.45 -7.62 -19.37
N GLN A 105 27.07 -8.78 -19.95
CA GLN A 105 27.99 -9.89 -20.17
C GLN A 105 29.12 -9.52 -21.13
N GLU A 106 28.82 -8.79 -22.20
CA GLU A 106 29.81 -8.29 -23.15
C GLU A 106 30.79 -7.31 -22.49
N GLU A 107 30.28 -6.33 -21.74
CA GLU A 107 31.12 -5.34 -21.06
C GLU A 107 31.98 -5.99 -19.95
N ALA A 108 31.41 -6.93 -19.19
CA ALA A 108 32.17 -7.69 -18.20
C ALA A 108 33.25 -8.57 -18.85
N ALA A 109 32.97 -9.14 -20.04
CA ALA A 109 33.95 -9.92 -20.79
C ALA A 109 35.10 -9.04 -21.31
N LYS A 110 34.80 -7.83 -21.81
CA LYS A 110 35.81 -6.84 -22.21
C LYS A 110 36.73 -6.49 -21.04
N LEU A 111 36.17 -6.17 -19.87
CA LEU A 111 36.97 -5.86 -18.67
C LEU A 111 37.84 -7.04 -18.22
N ARG A 112 37.33 -8.28 -18.29
CA ARG A 112 38.12 -9.48 -17.98
C ARG A 112 39.22 -9.73 -19.00
N TRP A 113 38.95 -9.52 -20.29
CA TRP A 113 39.93 -9.65 -21.36
C TRP A 113 41.11 -8.68 -21.18
N MET A 114 40.83 -7.47 -20.69
CA MET A 114 41.83 -6.47 -20.35
C MET A 114 42.58 -6.77 -19.03
N GLY A 115 42.30 -7.89 -18.38
CA GLY A 115 42.90 -8.30 -17.09
C GLY A 115 42.29 -7.60 -15.86
N GLU A 116 41.24 -6.78 -16.03
CA GLU A 116 40.63 -5.99 -14.96
C GLU A 116 39.51 -6.76 -14.21
N VAL A 117 39.84 -7.96 -13.71
CA VAL A 117 38.85 -8.90 -13.12
C VAL A 117 38.04 -8.28 -11.98
N ASN A 118 38.66 -7.47 -11.12
CA ASN A 118 37.98 -6.80 -10.00
C ASN A 118 36.91 -5.80 -10.47
N LYS A 119 37.19 -5.05 -11.55
CA LYS A 119 36.20 -4.12 -12.13
C LYS A 119 35.06 -4.88 -12.79
N ALA A 120 35.36 -5.99 -13.47
CA ALA A 120 34.33 -6.85 -14.06
C ALA A 120 33.37 -7.43 -13.00
N THR A 121 33.90 -7.86 -11.85
CA THR A 121 33.06 -8.33 -10.72
C THR A 121 32.21 -7.21 -10.14
N ARG A 122 32.79 -6.02 -9.90
CA ARG A 122 32.05 -4.84 -9.43
C ARG A 122 30.94 -4.42 -10.39
N LEU A 123 31.21 -4.40 -11.69
CA LEU A 123 30.22 -4.11 -12.73
C LEU A 123 29.05 -5.10 -12.66
N ARG A 124 29.36 -6.40 -12.62
CA ARG A 124 28.34 -7.45 -12.53
C ARG A 124 27.48 -7.26 -11.28
N ASP A 125 28.10 -7.10 -10.12
CA ASP A 125 27.37 -7.05 -8.85
C ASP A 125 26.50 -5.79 -8.75
N ALA A 126 26.98 -4.64 -9.24
CA ALA A 126 26.18 -3.41 -9.33
C ALA A 126 25.00 -3.58 -10.31
N PHE A 127 25.25 -4.14 -11.49
CA PHE A 127 24.20 -4.36 -12.50
C PHE A 127 23.12 -5.34 -12.01
N MET A 128 23.50 -6.43 -11.34
CA MET A 128 22.54 -7.39 -10.79
C MET A 128 21.63 -6.76 -9.73
N ARG A 129 22.12 -5.81 -8.93
CA ARG A 129 21.27 -5.06 -7.98
C ARG A 129 20.37 -4.06 -8.70
N LEU A 130 20.87 -3.37 -9.71
CA LEU A 130 20.10 -2.44 -10.53
C LEU A 130 18.99 -3.14 -11.34
N GLU A 131 19.19 -4.40 -11.75
CA GLU A 131 18.15 -5.19 -12.42
C GLU A 131 16.91 -5.39 -11.53
N ILE A 132 17.11 -5.52 -10.21
CA ILE A 132 16.02 -5.74 -9.25
C ILE A 132 15.41 -4.42 -8.76
N TYR A 133 16.25 -3.44 -8.44
CA TYR A 133 15.85 -2.23 -7.71
C TYR A 133 15.98 -0.93 -8.53
N GLY A 134 16.59 -0.99 -9.71
CA GLY A 134 17.00 0.20 -10.49
C GLY A 134 15.90 0.80 -11.34
N SER A 135 14.72 0.18 -11.39
CA SER A 135 13.56 0.75 -12.09
C SER A 135 13.09 2.04 -11.40
N ARG A 136 12.67 3.04 -12.20
CA ARG A 136 12.24 4.34 -11.67
C ARG A 136 10.94 4.24 -10.86
N ASP A 137 10.11 3.25 -11.15
CA ASP A 137 8.87 2.92 -10.47
C ASP A 137 9.06 1.96 -9.27
N HIS A 138 10.29 1.62 -8.90
CA HIS A 138 10.52 0.79 -7.71
C HIS A 138 9.89 1.45 -6.47
N MET A 139 9.04 0.69 -5.76
CA MET A 139 8.22 1.16 -4.63
C MET A 139 7.34 2.38 -4.96
N LEU A 140 6.80 2.47 -6.19
CA LEU A 140 6.02 3.61 -6.64
C LEU A 140 4.87 3.96 -5.68
N LEU A 141 4.00 3.00 -5.36
CA LEU A 141 2.84 3.27 -4.50
C LEU A 141 3.24 3.65 -3.07
N GLU A 142 4.27 3.03 -2.49
CA GLU A 142 4.78 3.41 -1.18
C GLU A 142 5.28 4.86 -1.17
N ARG A 143 6.02 5.28 -2.20
CA ARG A 143 6.53 6.65 -2.33
C ARG A 143 5.39 7.63 -2.53
N LEU A 144 4.44 7.35 -3.42
CA LEU A 144 3.25 8.19 -3.62
C LEU A 144 2.40 8.29 -2.33
N CYS A 145 2.21 7.19 -1.60
CA CYS A 145 1.53 7.19 -0.31
C CYS A 145 2.28 7.96 0.77
N CYS A 146 3.63 7.97 0.76
CA CYS A 146 4.42 8.83 1.65
C CYS A 146 4.16 10.31 1.37
N ILE A 147 4.16 10.71 0.09
CA ILE A 147 3.85 12.09 -0.33
C ILE A 147 2.41 12.45 0.03
N TYR A 148 1.45 11.58 -0.27
CA TYR A 148 0.05 11.73 0.11
C TYR A 148 -0.12 11.86 1.64
N GLY A 149 0.62 11.09 2.43
CA GLY A 149 0.69 11.20 3.87
C GLY A 149 1.18 12.56 4.36
N LEU A 150 2.20 13.15 3.73
CA LEU A 150 2.63 14.52 4.02
C LEU A 150 1.54 15.55 3.73
N ALA A 151 0.77 15.35 2.65
CA ALA A 151 -0.35 16.23 2.32
C ALA A 151 -1.49 16.09 3.33
N LEU A 152 -1.81 14.88 3.79
CA LEU A 152 -2.79 14.67 4.86
C LEU A 152 -2.39 15.39 6.17
N GLN A 153 -1.10 15.56 6.46
CA GLN A 153 -0.67 16.35 7.61
C GLN A 153 -1.00 17.85 7.47
N GLY A 154 -1.13 18.37 6.25
CA GLY A 154 -1.50 19.77 5.98
C GLY A 154 -0.45 20.82 6.35
N THR A 155 0.71 20.43 6.89
CA THR A 155 1.74 21.36 7.39
C THR A 155 3.00 21.42 6.54
N PHE A 156 3.11 20.58 5.50
CA PHE A 156 4.33 20.45 4.70
C PHE A 156 4.28 21.20 3.35
N GLU A 157 3.12 21.60 2.84
CA GLU A 157 3.00 22.19 1.49
C GLU A 157 3.93 23.39 1.27
N SER A 158 4.01 24.31 2.23
CA SER A 158 4.85 25.51 2.15
C SER A 158 6.35 25.22 2.26
N ALA A 159 6.74 24.00 2.66
CA ALA A 159 8.14 23.60 2.71
C ALA A 159 8.71 23.26 1.33
N PHE A 160 7.88 23.23 0.29
CA PHE A 160 8.24 22.84 -1.07
C PHE A 160 8.32 24.01 -2.06
N SER A 161 8.22 25.27 -1.63
CA SER A 161 8.36 26.43 -2.51
C SER A 161 9.27 27.49 -1.87
N ASN A 162 9.55 28.57 -2.60
CA ASN A 162 10.32 29.73 -2.15
C ASN A 162 11.79 29.39 -1.82
N TYR A 163 12.41 28.51 -2.64
CA TYR A 163 13.83 28.21 -2.53
C TYR A 163 14.65 29.26 -3.29
N ILE A 164 15.75 29.72 -2.69
CA ILE A 164 16.75 30.52 -3.41
C ILE A 164 17.61 29.54 -4.23
N MET A 165 17.60 29.70 -5.54
CA MET A 165 18.33 28.85 -6.48
C MET A 165 19.32 29.67 -7.31
N GLU A 166 20.33 29.00 -7.84
CA GLU A 166 21.29 29.55 -8.78
C GLU A 166 21.11 28.85 -10.13
N ASP A 167 20.95 29.64 -11.19
CA ASP A 167 20.92 29.10 -12.55
C ASP A 167 22.31 28.51 -12.92
N PRO A 168 22.40 27.22 -13.29
CA PRO A 168 23.67 26.57 -13.55
C PRO A 168 24.45 27.20 -14.72
N LEU A 169 23.75 27.76 -15.71
CA LEU A 169 24.32 28.37 -16.91
C LEU A 169 24.64 29.85 -16.68
N THR A 170 23.69 30.62 -16.13
CA THR A 170 23.82 32.08 -16.03
C THR A 170 24.40 32.55 -14.70
N LYS A 171 24.52 31.66 -13.69
CA LYS A 171 24.97 31.97 -12.32
C LYS A 171 24.12 33.03 -11.61
N LYS A 172 22.93 33.32 -12.14
CA LYS A 172 21.99 34.27 -11.54
C LYS A 172 21.25 33.62 -10.39
N ILE A 173 21.13 34.36 -9.29
CA ILE A 173 20.37 33.97 -8.11
C ILE A 173 18.92 34.42 -8.30
N PHE A 174 17.96 33.50 -8.09
CA PHE A 174 16.53 33.78 -8.17
C PHE A 174 15.76 33.02 -7.08
N VAL A 175 14.50 33.41 -6.85
CA VAL A 175 13.58 32.70 -5.96
C VAL A 175 12.67 31.83 -6.81
N ASP A 176 12.70 30.53 -6.56
CA ASP A 176 11.79 29.58 -7.19
C ASP A 176 10.47 29.50 -6.41
N GLU A 177 9.43 30.08 -7.00
CA GLU A 177 8.06 30.07 -6.47
C GLU A 177 7.29 28.79 -6.87
N SER A 178 7.87 27.91 -7.70
CA SER A 178 7.22 26.67 -8.10
C SER A 178 7.04 25.72 -6.90
N ASN A 179 5.91 24.99 -6.91
CA ASN A 179 5.57 24.02 -5.89
C ASN A 179 5.25 22.65 -6.53
N PRO A 180 6.28 21.83 -6.83
CA PRO A 180 6.09 20.52 -7.44
C PRO A 180 5.33 19.54 -6.52
N PHE A 181 5.34 19.76 -5.20
CA PHE A 181 4.56 18.96 -4.26
C PHE A 181 3.05 19.15 -4.49
N ARG A 182 2.61 20.39 -4.67
CA ARG A 182 1.20 20.69 -4.98
C ARG A 182 0.77 20.06 -6.31
N ASP A 183 1.63 20.15 -7.32
CA ASP A 183 1.36 19.57 -8.64
C ASP A 183 1.27 18.04 -8.58
N LEU A 184 2.19 17.39 -7.84
CA LEU A 184 2.19 15.94 -7.64
C LEU A 184 0.96 15.46 -6.86
N ILE A 185 0.56 16.15 -5.80
CA ILE A 185 -0.65 15.80 -5.04
C ILE A 185 -1.90 15.91 -5.93
N SER A 186 -2.00 16.96 -6.74
CA SER A 186 -3.10 17.10 -7.70
C SER A 186 -3.14 15.93 -8.69
N HIS A 187 -1.98 15.52 -9.20
CA HIS A 187 -1.86 14.35 -10.06
C HIS A 187 -2.32 13.07 -9.35
N ILE A 188 -1.80 12.79 -8.14
CA ILE A 188 -2.13 11.59 -7.37
C ILE A 188 -3.64 11.44 -7.20
N ILE A 189 -4.33 12.51 -6.81
CA ILE A 189 -5.78 12.49 -6.56
C ILE A 189 -6.58 12.19 -7.84
N LYS A 190 -6.13 12.72 -8.98
CA LYS A 190 -6.82 12.53 -10.27
C LYS A 190 -6.57 11.14 -10.85
N THR A 191 -5.37 10.63 -10.69
CA THR A 191 -4.95 9.35 -11.28
C THR A 191 -5.34 8.16 -10.40
N TYR A 192 -5.29 8.30 -9.07
CA TYR A 192 -5.55 7.23 -8.11
C TYR A 192 -6.77 7.56 -7.23
N PRO A 193 -8.00 7.30 -7.71
CA PRO A 193 -9.22 7.60 -6.95
C PRO A 193 -9.33 6.82 -5.63
N GLN A 194 -8.60 5.71 -5.49
CA GLN A 194 -8.55 4.87 -4.30
C GLN A 194 -7.23 5.02 -3.51
N ILE A 195 -6.50 6.13 -3.67
CA ILE A 195 -5.20 6.33 -3.02
C ILE A 195 -5.25 6.22 -1.49
N ASP A 196 -6.37 6.59 -0.89
CA ASP A 196 -6.58 6.46 0.55
C ASP A 196 -6.75 5.00 1.01
N ILE A 197 -7.39 4.16 0.19
CA ILE A 197 -7.42 2.70 0.41
C ILE A 197 -6.01 2.12 0.31
N ILE A 198 -5.24 2.52 -0.72
CA ILE A 198 -3.85 2.07 -0.90
C ILE A 198 -2.98 2.50 0.29
N TYR A 199 -3.13 3.76 0.74
CA TYR A 199 -2.43 4.31 1.90
C TYR A 199 -2.67 3.48 3.16
N ASP A 200 -3.93 3.13 3.42
CA ASP A 200 -4.30 2.29 4.55
C ASP A 200 -3.77 0.85 4.39
N PHE A 201 -3.90 0.25 3.20
CA PHE A 201 -3.42 -1.10 2.91
C PHE A 201 -1.90 -1.23 3.05
N LEU A 202 -1.14 -0.19 2.72
CA LEU A 202 0.31 -0.17 2.94
C LEU A 202 0.70 -0.06 4.43
N GLY A 203 -0.27 0.20 5.31
CA GLY A 203 -0.08 0.30 6.76
C GLY A 203 0.26 1.70 7.25
N PHE A 204 -0.02 2.74 6.46
CA PHE A 204 0.28 4.11 6.90
C PHE A 204 -0.76 4.67 7.88
N ASN A 205 -1.97 4.11 7.99
CA ASN A 205 -2.97 4.58 8.95
C ASN A 205 -2.83 3.88 10.30
N ILE A 206 -2.05 4.50 11.19
CA ILE A 206 -1.76 3.96 12.53
C ILE A 206 -2.93 4.09 13.51
N THR A 207 -3.93 4.93 13.20
CA THR A 207 -5.02 5.25 14.12
C THR A 207 -6.13 4.22 14.03
N GLU A 208 -6.65 4.02 12.82
CA GLU A 208 -7.78 3.12 12.55
C GLU A 208 -7.34 1.81 11.89
N GLY A 209 -6.09 1.72 11.44
CA GLY A 209 -5.64 0.63 10.58
C GLY A 209 -6.38 0.65 9.24
N TYR A 210 -6.44 -0.51 8.58
CA TYR A 210 -6.98 -0.60 7.22
C TYR A 210 -8.40 -1.15 7.12
N ARG A 211 -9.06 -1.46 8.26
CA ARG A 211 -10.37 -2.14 8.29
C ARG A 211 -11.47 -1.36 7.56
N SER A 212 -11.57 -0.06 7.79
CA SER A 212 -12.58 0.80 7.17
C SER A 212 -12.35 0.91 5.65
N SER A 213 -11.10 1.02 5.23
CA SER A 213 -10.72 0.99 3.81
C SER A 213 -10.93 -0.37 3.16
N LEU A 214 -10.68 -1.48 3.87
CA LEU A 214 -11.02 -2.83 3.41
C LEU A 214 -12.52 -2.96 3.17
N ARG A 215 -13.35 -2.45 4.09
CA ARG A 215 -14.80 -2.46 3.88
C ARG A 215 -15.20 -1.71 2.61
N ARG A 216 -14.67 -0.50 2.40
CA ARG A 216 -14.94 0.28 1.18
C ARG A 216 -14.49 -0.44 -0.08
N TYR A 217 -13.32 -1.10 -0.03
CA TYR A 217 -12.80 -1.92 -1.11
C TYR A 217 -13.70 -3.14 -1.41
N LEU A 218 -14.17 -3.85 -0.39
CA LEU A 218 -15.09 -4.98 -0.56
C LEU A 218 -16.45 -4.52 -1.10
N GLU A 219 -16.96 -3.38 -0.65
CA GLU A 219 -18.22 -2.80 -1.16
C GLU A 219 -18.09 -2.33 -2.62
N SER A 220 -16.96 -1.75 -3.01
CA SER A 220 -16.73 -1.31 -4.39
C SER A 220 -16.64 -2.50 -5.35
N LEU A 221 -15.95 -3.58 -4.95
CA LEU A 221 -15.91 -4.83 -5.71
C LEU A 221 -17.27 -5.52 -5.79
N LEU A 222 -18.03 -5.58 -4.69
CA LEU A 222 -19.40 -6.11 -4.65
C LEU A 222 -20.33 -5.39 -5.64
N LEU A 223 -20.16 -4.08 -5.79
CA LEU A 223 -20.94 -3.25 -6.71
C LEU A 223 -20.32 -3.14 -8.12
N LYS A 224 -19.16 -3.78 -8.35
CA LYS A 224 -18.36 -3.72 -9.57
C LYS A 224 -18.08 -2.30 -10.05
N THR A 225 -17.73 -1.42 -9.12
CA THR A 225 -17.39 -0.01 -9.37
C THR A 225 -16.01 0.31 -8.83
N ASP A 226 -15.30 1.20 -9.51
CA ASP A 226 -14.03 1.76 -9.05
C ASP A 226 -14.22 2.97 -8.11
N GLN A 227 -15.43 3.52 -8.04
CA GLN A 227 -15.78 4.70 -7.23
C GLN A 227 -16.15 4.37 -5.78
N GLU A 228 -16.00 5.36 -4.88
CA GLU A 228 -16.46 5.26 -3.49
C GLU A 228 -17.97 4.98 -3.42
N THR A 229 -18.33 3.85 -2.81
CA THR A 229 -19.72 3.48 -2.55
C THR A 229 -20.12 3.82 -1.12
N LYS A 230 -21.28 4.45 -0.95
CA LYS A 230 -21.90 4.67 0.36
C LYS A 230 -23.07 3.70 0.54
N SER A 231 -22.82 2.51 1.07
CA SER A 231 -23.91 1.72 1.65
C SER A 231 -24.37 2.37 2.97
N LYS A 232 -25.68 2.41 3.21
CA LYS A 232 -26.22 2.85 4.51
C LYS A 232 -26.32 1.63 5.42
N GLY A 233 -25.61 1.65 6.55
CA GLY A 233 -25.67 0.59 7.57
C GLY A 233 -24.43 -0.31 7.58
N ARG A 234 -24.59 -1.53 8.07
CA ARG A 234 -23.53 -2.56 8.16
C ARG A 234 -23.71 -3.70 7.17
N LEU A 235 -24.74 -3.66 6.34
CA LEU A 235 -25.08 -4.71 5.38
C LEU A 235 -25.15 -4.09 3.98
N ALA A 236 -24.39 -4.65 3.05
CA ALA A 236 -24.39 -4.27 1.64
C ALA A 236 -24.81 -5.47 0.79
N PHE A 237 -25.64 -5.25 -0.22
CA PHE A 237 -26.12 -6.28 -1.13
C PHE A 237 -25.52 -6.08 -2.52
N GLY A 238 -25.21 -7.18 -3.20
CA GLY A 238 -24.77 -7.17 -4.59
C GLY A 238 -25.92 -6.82 -5.55
N ASN A 239 -25.56 -6.35 -6.74
CA ASN A 239 -26.53 -5.97 -7.79
C ASN A 239 -27.05 -7.17 -8.62
N GLY A 240 -26.65 -8.39 -8.26
CA GLY A 240 -26.93 -9.61 -9.02
C GLY A 240 -28.27 -10.27 -8.73
N LYS A 241 -28.65 -11.25 -9.56
CA LYS A 241 -29.79 -12.15 -9.32
C LYS A 241 -29.48 -13.25 -8.28
N LYS A 242 -28.19 -13.53 -8.05
CA LYS A 242 -27.74 -14.49 -7.04
C LYS A 242 -27.71 -13.81 -5.68
N LEU A 243 -27.91 -14.58 -4.62
CA LEU A 243 -27.76 -14.08 -3.25
C LEU A 243 -26.32 -13.65 -3.03
N GLU A 244 -26.08 -12.36 -2.89
CA GLU A 244 -24.74 -11.81 -2.66
C GLU A 244 -24.83 -10.67 -1.66
N PHE A 245 -24.12 -10.76 -0.54
CA PHE A 245 -24.07 -9.69 0.45
C PHE A 245 -22.79 -9.68 1.27
N LEU A 246 -22.43 -8.50 1.74
CA LEU A 246 -21.35 -8.24 2.68
C LEU A 246 -21.94 -7.69 3.98
N PHE A 247 -21.60 -8.32 5.10
CA PHE A 247 -21.99 -7.90 6.44
C PHE A 247 -20.76 -7.52 7.28
N ASP A 248 -20.72 -6.25 7.70
CA ASP A 248 -19.77 -5.68 8.66
C ASP A 248 -20.18 -6.09 10.08
N PHE A 249 -19.58 -7.17 10.58
CA PHE A 249 -19.98 -7.82 11.84
C PHE A 249 -19.50 -7.01 13.05
N CYS A 250 -18.18 -6.93 13.25
CA CYS A 250 -17.58 -6.22 14.37
C CYS A 250 -16.14 -5.79 14.09
N ASP A 251 -15.64 -4.79 14.82
CA ASP A 251 -14.23 -4.43 14.86
C ASP A 251 -13.51 -5.36 15.85
N SER A 252 -12.88 -6.41 15.30
CA SER A 252 -12.27 -7.47 16.12
C SER A 252 -11.18 -6.92 17.05
N ARG A 253 -10.48 -5.85 16.65
CA ARG A 253 -9.44 -5.18 17.47
C ARG A 253 -9.98 -4.65 18.79
N LYS A 254 -11.18 -4.06 18.77
CA LYS A 254 -11.83 -3.51 19.97
C LYS A 254 -12.52 -4.60 20.78
N SER A 255 -13.19 -5.53 20.11
CA SER A 255 -13.99 -6.58 20.76
C SER A 255 -13.16 -7.66 21.46
N LEU A 256 -11.95 -7.98 20.97
CA LEU A 256 -11.07 -8.97 21.61
C LEU A 256 -10.51 -8.50 22.96
N VAL A 257 -10.32 -7.18 23.12
CA VAL A 257 -9.72 -6.58 24.32
C VAL A 257 -10.76 -6.34 25.42
N SER A 258 -12.04 -6.16 25.04
CA SER A 258 -13.14 -5.89 25.99
C SER A 258 -13.54 -7.08 26.87
N GLY A 259 -12.82 -8.20 26.84
CA GLY A 259 -12.94 -9.27 27.84
C GLY A 259 -14.11 -10.23 27.64
N GLU A 260 -14.92 -10.06 26.59
CA GLU A 260 -15.87 -11.09 26.17
C GLU A 260 -15.07 -12.27 25.61
N CYS A 261 -14.88 -13.28 26.44
CA CYS A 261 -14.08 -14.47 26.16
C CYS A 261 -14.78 -15.37 25.11
N VAL A 262 -14.89 -14.90 23.87
CA VAL A 262 -15.59 -15.60 22.78
C VAL A 262 -14.58 -15.97 21.70
N GLN A 263 -14.49 -17.27 21.40
CA GLN A 263 -13.73 -17.77 20.26
C GLN A 263 -14.46 -17.43 18.95
N GLY A 264 -13.72 -17.08 17.90
CA GLY A 264 -14.30 -16.91 16.57
C GLY A 264 -15.06 -15.60 16.37
N MET A 265 -14.33 -14.49 16.27
CA MET A 265 -14.89 -13.16 15.97
C MET A 265 -14.39 -12.66 14.61
N PRO A 266 -15.13 -12.90 13.52
CA PRO A 266 -14.78 -12.35 12.21
C PRO A 266 -15.04 -10.85 12.14
N ASP A 267 -14.29 -10.16 11.29
CA ASP A 267 -14.52 -8.75 11.01
C ASP A 267 -15.68 -8.57 10.04
N PHE A 268 -15.70 -9.38 8.98
CA PHE A 268 -16.74 -9.36 7.95
C PHE A 268 -17.24 -10.77 7.63
N LEU A 269 -18.50 -10.84 7.23
CA LEU A 269 -19.12 -12.03 6.64
C LEU A 269 -19.49 -11.69 5.20
N TYR A 270 -19.00 -12.48 4.24
CA TYR A 270 -19.36 -12.35 2.84
C TYR A 270 -20.06 -13.62 2.37
N VAL A 271 -21.19 -13.46 1.69
CA VAL A 271 -21.97 -14.57 1.12
C VAL A 271 -22.12 -14.34 -0.38
N ASN A 272 -21.83 -15.37 -1.17
CA ASN A 272 -21.97 -15.37 -2.64
C ASN A 272 -22.56 -16.71 -3.10
N GLY A 273 -23.84 -16.70 -3.46
CA GLY A 273 -24.60 -17.92 -3.75
C GLY A 273 -24.61 -18.85 -2.55
N THR A 274 -23.95 -20.00 -2.68
CA THR A 274 -23.83 -21.06 -1.67
C THR A 274 -22.60 -20.90 -0.78
N ASP A 275 -21.70 -19.99 -1.14
CA ASP A 275 -20.39 -19.86 -0.52
C ASP A 275 -20.41 -18.77 0.56
N ILE A 276 -19.86 -19.10 1.73
CA ILE A 276 -19.76 -18.23 2.89
C ILE A 276 -18.28 -18.06 3.24
N THR A 277 -17.80 -16.82 3.30
CA THR A 277 -16.44 -16.53 3.76
C THR A 277 -16.46 -15.64 5.00
N LEU A 278 -15.74 -16.07 6.04
CA LEU A 278 -15.49 -15.32 7.26
C LEU A 278 -14.15 -14.59 7.11
N ILE A 279 -14.20 -13.26 6.94
CA ILE A 279 -13.01 -12.44 6.75
C ILE A 279 -12.54 -11.95 8.13
N ILE A 280 -11.29 -12.24 8.46
CA ILE A 280 -10.71 -12.03 9.79
C ILE A 280 -9.44 -11.22 9.63
N ILE A 281 -9.37 -10.06 10.28
CA ILE A 281 -8.12 -9.29 10.41
C ILE A 281 -7.40 -9.79 11.65
N ALA A 282 -6.18 -10.30 11.48
CA ALA A 282 -5.41 -10.81 12.60
C ALA A 282 -5.13 -9.73 13.65
N SER A 283 -5.01 -10.14 14.91
CA SER A 283 -4.58 -9.27 15.99
C SER A 283 -3.07 -9.02 15.91
N GLU A 284 -2.65 -7.82 16.28
CA GLU A 284 -1.24 -7.52 16.56
C GLU A 284 -0.71 -8.37 17.72
N ASN A 285 -1.58 -8.81 18.65
CA ASN A 285 -1.21 -9.69 19.74
C ASN A 285 -1.18 -11.15 19.26
N THR A 286 0.03 -11.71 19.15
CA THR A 286 0.28 -13.10 18.72
C THR A 286 -0.50 -14.13 19.54
N TRP A 287 -0.67 -13.90 20.85
CA TRP A 287 -1.39 -14.80 21.75
C TRP A 287 -2.90 -14.85 21.51
N LEU A 288 -3.46 -13.81 20.88
CA LEU A 288 -4.90 -13.73 20.61
C LEU A 288 -5.27 -14.31 19.24
N ARG A 289 -4.31 -14.46 18.32
CA ARG A 289 -4.58 -14.91 16.93
C ARG A 289 -5.27 -16.28 16.88
N ASN A 290 -4.80 -17.23 17.69
CA ASN A 290 -5.40 -18.58 17.76
C ASN A 290 -6.85 -18.58 18.27
N ARG A 291 -7.25 -17.55 19.02
CA ARG A 291 -8.62 -17.40 19.55
C ARG A 291 -9.55 -16.66 18.59
N GLN A 292 -8.99 -15.86 17.67
CA GLN A 292 -9.76 -15.13 16.68
C GLN A 292 -10.42 -16.05 15.65
N LEU A 293 -9.75 -17.15 15.28
CA LEU A 293 -10.28 -18.10 14.33
C LEU A 293 -11.45 -18.90 14.93
N PRO A 294 -12.60 -18.96 14.24
CA PRO A 294 -13.74 -19.73 14.70
C PRO A 294 -13.43 -21.23 14.68
N HIS A 295 -13.88 -21.94 15.70
CA HIS A 295 -13.76 -23.39 15.74
C HIS A 295 -14.67 -24.02 14.67
N ARG A 296 -14.31 -25.20 14.15
CA ARG A 296 -15.11 -25.95 13.15
C ARG A 296 -16.61 -26.04 13.50
N LYS A 297 -16.94 -26.44 14.73
CA LYS A 297 -18.34 -26.49 15.23
C LYS A 297 -19.09 -25.14 15.10
N GLN A 298 -18.39 -24.03 15.28
CA GLN A 298 -18.97 -22.69 15.12
C GLN A 298 -19.23 -22.38 13.65
N MET A 299 -18.31 -22.75 12.75
CA MET A 299 -18.48 -22.62 11.31
C MET A 299 -19.67 -23.45 10.81
N GLU A 300 -19.79 -24.72 11.23
CA GLU A 300 -20.95 -25.57 10.93
C GLU A 300 -22.26 -24.93 11.42
N GLY A 301 -22.25 -24.36 12.63
CA GLY A 301 -23.39 -23.64 13.18
C GLY A 301 -23.74 -22.35 12.43
N ILE A 302 -22.75 -21.60 11.94
CA ILE A 302 -22.94 -20.42 11.09
C ILE A 302 -23.58 -20.85 9.76
N ALA A 303 -23.02 -21.86 9.10
CA ALA A 303 -23.49 -22.33 7.80
C ALA A 303 -24.92 -22.91 7.86
N ARG A 304 -25.29 -23.60 8.96
CA ARG A 304 -26.67 -24.05 9.21
C ARG A 304 -27.64 -22.88 9.37
N ARG A 305 -27.24 -21.85 10.13
CA ARG A 305 -28.05 -20.64 10.31
C ARG A 305 -28.19 -19.85 9.02
N ALA A 306 -27.13 -19.76 8.22
CA ALA A 306 -27.18 -19.15 6.90
C ALA A 306 -28.19 -19.88 6.02
N SER A 307 -28.18 -21.22 5.99
CA SER A 307 -29.17 -22.02 5.26
C SER A 307 -30.62 -21.68 5.68
N PHE A 308 -30.88 -21.60 6.99
CA PHE A 308 -32.22 -21.26 7.50
C PHE A 308 -32.68 -19.85 7.12
N VAL A 309 -31.77 -18.87 7.12
CA VAL A 309 -32.09 -17.47 6.84
C VAL A 309 -32.23 -17.21 5.34
N THR A 310 -31.35 -17.80 4.55
CA THR A 310 -31.20 -17.50 3.11
C THR A 310 -31.96 -18.46 2.20
N GLY A 311 -32.40 -19.61 2.74
CA GLY A 311 -33.06 -20.66 1.97
C GLY A 311 -32.12 -21.52 1.13
N ILE A 312 -30.79 -21.36 1.27
CA ILE A 312 -29.82 -22.22 0.57
C ILE A 312 -29.91 -23.65 1.12
N PRO A 313 -29.96 -24.70 0.26
CA PRO A 313 -29.92 -26.08 0.71
C PRO A 313 -28.65 -26.38 1.52
N PHE A 314 -28.82 -27.00 2.69
CA PHE A 314 -27.73 -27.32 3.60
C PHE A 314 -26.60 -28.13 2.93
N SER A 315 -26.96 -29.03 2.01
CA SER A 315 -26.03 -29.88 1.25
C SER A 315 -25.13 -29.13 0.26
N GLU A 316 -25.44 -27.87 -0.04
CA GLU A 316 -24.71 -27.06 -1.01
C GLU A 316 -23.87 -25.97 -0.34
N VAL A 317 -24.06 -25.72 0.96
CA VAL A 317 -23.37 -24.63 1.66
C VAL A 317 -21.92 -25.00 1.92
N ARG A 318 -21.03 -24.09 1.51
CA ARG A 318 -19.60 -24.16 1.80
C ARG A 318 -19.20 -22.95 2.63
N ILE A 319 -18.44 -23.17 3.70
CA ILE A 319 -17.94 -22.10 4.56
C ILE A 319 -16.41 -22.19 4.72
N ARG A 320 -15.74 -21.04 4.74
CA ARG A 320 -14.29 -20.98 5.02
C ARG A 320 -13.90 -19.71 5.77
N ASN A 321 -12.67 -19.73 6.28
CA ASN A 321 -12.02 -18.55 6.84
C ASN A 321 -11.12 -17.89 5.79
N LEU A 322 -10.98 -16.58 5.88
CA LEU A 322 -9.98 -15.80 5.17
C LEU A 322 -9.25 -14.93 6.21
N LEU A 323 -8.00 -15.28 6.50
CA LEU A 323 -7.18 -14.58 7.49
C LEU A 323 -6.26 -13.56 6.79
N LEU A 324 -6.35 -12.30 7.24
CA LEU A 324 -5.61 -11.15 6.71
C LEU A 324 -4.60 -10.59 7.73
N PRO A 325 -3.55 -9.88 7.29
CA PRO A 325 -2.49 -9.38 8.19
C PRO A 325 -3.00 -8.29 9.14
N PRO A 326 -2.34 -8.08 10.29
CA PRO A 326 -2.88 -7.23 11.35
C PRO A 326 -2.85 -5.73 11.05
N ALA A 327 -1.76 -5.25 10.44
CA ALA A 327 -1.47 -3.80 10.34
C ALA A 327 -1.45 -3.27 8.89
N TYR A 328 -1.40 -4.15 7.90
CA TYR A 328 -1.33 -3.84 6.48
C TYR A 328 -1.97 -4.99 5.68
N LEU A 329 -2.01 -4.88 4.36
CA LEU A 329 -2.55 -5.90 3.47
C LEU A 329 -1.57 -6.16 2.32
N ASP A 330 -0.94 -7.33 2.26
CA ASP A 330 0.01 -7.66 1.20
C ASP A 330 -0.68 -8.00 -0.14
N LYS A 331 0.09 -7.96 -1.23
CA LYS A 331 -0.39 -8.24 -2.59
C LYS A 331 -1.12 -9.58 -2.70
N ASN A 332 -0.58 -10.63 -2.07
CA ASN A 332 -1.17 -11.97 -2.16
C ASN A 332 -2.50 -12.04 -1.40
N SER A 333 -2.65 -11.32 -0.29
CA SER A 333 -3.93 -11.20 0.41
C SER A 333 -4.99 -10.48 -0.44
N ILE A 334 -4.62 -9.43 -1.18
CA ILE A 334 -5.54 -8.73 -2.11
C ILE A 334 -5.93 -9.65 -3.27
N LEU A 335 -4.97 -10.32 -3.91
CA LEU A 335 -5.23 -11.27 -4.98
C LEU A 335 -6.17 -12.39 -4.51
N ARG A 336 -5.95 -12.92 -3.31
CA ARG A 336 -6.86 -13.91 -2.70
C ARG A 336 -8.24 -13.31 -2.45
N ILE A 337 -8.38 -12.08 -1.97
CA ILE A 337 -9.71 -11.44 -1.84
C ILE A 337 -10.43 -11.40 -3.20
N ASN A 338 -9.74 -10.94 -4.25
CA ASN A 338 -10.30 -10.75 -5.59
C ASN A 338 -10.73 -12.07 -6.23
N GLU A 339 -9.86 -13.07 -6.19
CA GLU A 339 -10.12 -14.39 -6.75
C GLU A 339 -11.18 -15.12 -5.93
N VAL A 340 -11.00 -15.16 -4.61
CA VAL A 340 -11.69 -16.12 -3.77
C VAL A 340 -13.08 -15.62 -3.35
N LEU A 341 -13.26 -14.32 -3.11
CA LEU A 341 -14.59 -13.77 -2.79
C LEU A 341 -15.40 -13.49 -4.06
N PHE A 342 -14.78 -12.78 -5.01
CA PHE A 342 -15.50 -12.20 -6.14
C PHE A 342 -15.34 -12.98 -7.45
N GLY A 343 -14.42 -13.95 -7.51
CA GLY A 343 -14.19 -14.75 -8.72
C GLY A 343 -13.73 -13.91 -9.92
N LEU A 344 -13.00 -12.82 -9.66
CA LEU A 344 -12.62 -11.88 -10.72
C LEU A 344 -11.65 -12.53 -11.70
N SER A 345 -11.93 -12.36 -13.00
CA SER A 345 -10.95 -12.61 -14.04
C SER A 345 -9.81 -11.58 -13.97
N LYS A 346 -8.63 -11.90 -14.53
CA LYS A 346 -7.50 -10.95 -14.60
C LYS A 346 -7.87 -9.64 -15.32
N GLU A 347 -8.74 -9.71 -16.32
CA GLU A 347 -9.22 -8.55 -17.08
C GLU A 347 -10.15 -7.67 -16.24
N GLU A 348 -11.07 -8.27 -15.47
CA GLU A 348 -11.92 -7.54 -14.53
C GLU A 348 -11.10 -6.92 -13.39
N GLU A 349 -10.09 -7.64 -12.88
CA GLU A 349 -9.18 -7.13 -11.87
C GLU A 349 -8.40 -5.90 -12.37
N GLN A 350 -7.83 -5.98 -13.58
CA GLN A 350 -7.14 -4.84 -14.20
C GLN A 350 -8.05 -3.62 -14.38
N LYS A 351 -9.33 -3.85 -14.65
CA LYS A 351 -10.31 -2.78 -14.83
C LYS A 351 -10.76 -2.15 -13.51
N LEU A 352 -11.04 -2.97 -12.49
CA LEU A 352 -11.61 -2.51 -11.21
C LEU A 352 -10.53 -2.05 -10.22
N VAL A 353 -9.33 -2.63 -10.32
CA VAL A 353 -8.21 -2.42 -9.39
C VAL A 353 -6.92 -2.19 -10.19
N PRO A 354 -6.84 -1.16 -11.05
CA PRO A 354 -5.72 -0.94 -11.97
C PRO A 354 -4.38 -0.73 -11.25
N TRP A 355 -4.41 -0.23 -10.01
CA TRP A 355 -3.22 0.00 -9.19
C TRP A 355 -2.57 -1.29 -8.66
N LEU A 356 -3.25 -2.44 -8.67
CA LEU A 356 -2.72 -3.70 -8.14
C LEU A 356 -1.48 -4.20 -8.91
N MET A 357 -1.35 -3.83 -10.18
CA MET A 357 -0.21 -4.19 -11.02
C MET A 357 1.12 -3.64 -10.48
N VAL A 358 1.07 -2.45 -9.87
CA VAL A 358 2.23 -1.74 -9.28
C VAL A 358 2.25 -1.81 -7.74
N TYR A 359 1.41 -2.67 -7.16
CA TYR A 359 1.35 -2.90 -5.72
C TYR A 359 2.21 -4.11 -5.35
N ASP A 360 3.36 -3.88 -4.72
CA ASP A 360 4.37 -4.92 -4.44
C ASP A 360 4.61 -5.13 -2.94
N LYS A 361 3.65 -4.74 -2.09
CA LYS A 361 3.74 -4.99 -0.65
C LYS A 361 3.72 -6.48 -0.37
N GLU A 362 4.77 -6.96 0.29
CA GLU A 362 4.89 -8.33 0.76
C GLU A 362 4.68 -8.43 2.28
N LEU A 363 4.48 -9.65 2.77
CA LEU A 363 4.48 -9.94 4.20
C LEU A 363 5.88 -9.68 4.78
N ASP A 364 5.94 -8.94 5.88
CA ASP A 364 7.18 -8.75 6.63
C ASP A 364 7.68 -10.10 7.15
N SER A 365 8.90 -10.45 6.77
CA SER A 365 9.66 -11.62 7.26
C SER A 365 9.69 -11.78 8.79
N LYS A 366 9.46 -10.69 9.54
CA LYS A 366 9.43 -10.70 11.00
C LYS A 366 8.14 -11.29 11.58
N ASP A 367 7.04 -11.36 10.83
CA ASP A 367 5.77 -11.91 11.32
C ASP A 367 5.62 -13.41 10.98
N VAL A 368 6.61 -14.20 11.43
CA VAL A 368 6.71 -15.66 11.14
C VAL A 368 5.49 -16.42 11.63
N ASP A 369 5.01 -16.10 12.84
CA ASP A 369 3.85 -16.75 13.46
C ASP A 369 2.58 -16.50 12.64
N PHE A 370 2.39 -15.29 12.13
CA PHE A 370 1.28 -14.97 11.23
C PHE A 370 1.41 -15.76 9.92
N CYS A 371 2.61 -15.78 9.31
CA CYS A 371 2.83 -16.50 8.06
C CYS A 371 2.49 -17.99 8.17
N ALA A 372 2.86 -18.64 9.28
CA ALA A 372 2.49 -20.04 9.54
C ALA A 372 0.98 -20.24 9.70
N LEU A 373 0.32 -19.32 10.43
CA LEU A 373 -1.13 -19.38 10.64
C LEU A 373 -1.93 -19.12 9.35
N VAL A 374 -1.51 -18.14 8.54
CA VAL A 374 -2.07 -17.84 7.21
C VAL A 374 -1.99 -19.06 6.32
N LYS A 375 -0.84 -19.74 6.30
CA LYS A 375 -0.65 -20.91 5.45
C LYS A 375 -1.62 -22.03 5.80
N SER A 376 -1.71 -22.37 7.09
CA SER A 376 -2.65 -23.40 7.57
C SER A 376 -4.12 -23.03 7.40
N THR A 377 -4.48 -21.75 7.53
CA THR A 377 -5.89 -21.31 7.47
C THR A 377 -6.38 -21.10 6.04
N ASN A 378 -5.57 -20.48 5.18
CA ASN A 378 -6.00 -20.08 3.85
C ASN A 378 -5.81 -21.18 2.78
N GLU A 379 -4.99 -22.20 3.08
CA GLU A 379 -4.91 -23.44 2.29
C GLU A 379 -5.93 -24.50 2.76
N GLU A 380 -6.72 -24.21 3.80
CA GLU A 380 -7.76 -25.12 4.29
C GLU A 380 -8.88 -25.25 3.25
N GLU A 381 -9.29 -26.50 2.99
CA GLU A 381 -10.41 -26.81 2.11
C GLU A 381 -11.72 -26.21 2.63
N TRP A 382 -12.65 -25.96 1.70
CA TRP A 382 -13.97 -25.49 2.06
C TRP A 382 -14.68 -26.48 2.99
N LEU A 383 -15.12 -26.00 4.15
CA LEU A 383 -15.94 -26.80 5.04
C LEU A 383 -17.34 -26.92 4.42
N THR A 384 -17.65 -28.13 3.95
CA THR A 384 -18.98 -28.48 3.44
C THR A 384 -19.79 -29.10 4.57
N LEU A 385 -21.09 -28.75 4.61
CA LEU A 385 -22.03 -29.18 5.64
C LEU A 385 -22.66 -30.56 5.36
#